data_AF-A0A1Q9AGA3-F1
#
_entry.id   AF-A0A1Q9AGA3-F1
#
_cell.length_a   1.000
_cell.length_b   1.000
_cell.length_c   1.000
_cell.angle_alpha   90.00
_cell.angle_beta   90.00
_cell.angle_gamma   90.00
#
_symmetry.space_group_name_H-M   'P 1'
#
loop_
_entity.id
_entity.type
_entity.pdbx_description
1 polymer ?
#
loop_
_entity_poly.entity_id
_entity_poly.type
_entity_poly.pdbx_seq_one_letter_code
_entity_poly.pdbx_strand_id
1 'polypeptide(L)'
;MAVTPHQRLVESKFLYRFLTTLDFAPFSVATTVPSIRKGDVGSIRLPLPPLAEQKRIVAKLDALNAKSARARTELARIETLVSRYKQAVLSKAFSGELTREWRKVAATIWPWRLEFWRDCGETLNGRAFPSDEYCESGVRLLRPGNLAESGVVFWSSKNSRFLPNNYAVKFPKHFVKGEAILINLTAQSLEDQFLARACLSSASDEFMLNQRIGLFRPRNMIPKFCLFALKSPRFRSFVDNGMNSGSLIQHVHTKQLEQYKFDIPDIEEQHEIVRRIESAFARIDRLAKEAKRALALVGRLDEAILAKAFRGELVPQDENDEPAEHLLARIRAERESAPKGRRGRGAKA
;
A
#
# COMPACT_ATOMS: atom_id res chain seq x y z
N MET A 1 -34.24 -0.15 7.39
CA MET A 1 -35.14 0.66 8.25
C MET A 1 -34.84 2.13 7.98
N ALA A 2 -35.85 2.98 7.78
CA ALA A 2 -35.65 4.42 7.58
C ALA A 2 -35.95 5.19 8.86
N VAL A 3 -35.12 6.18 9.19
CA VAL A 3 -35.33 7.12 10.30
C VAL A 3 -35.57 8.49 9.69
N THR A 4 -36.75 9.06 9.92
CA THR A 4 -37.13 10.36 9.37
C THR A 4 -37.27 11.37 10.52
N PRO A 5 -36.45 12.43 10.57
CA PRO A 5 -36.56 13.47 11.58
C PRO A 5 -37.81 14.33 11.37
N HIS A 6 -38.37 14.85 12.47
CA HIS A 6 -39.36 15.92 12.38
C HIS A 6 -38.63 17.22 12.05
N GLN A 7 -38.75 17.71 10.80
CA GLN A 7 -37.90 18.78 10.27
C GLN A 7 -37.99 20.12 11.04
N ARG A 8 -39.06 20.32 11.81
CA ARG A 8 -39.24 21.50 12.67
C ARG A 8 -38.45 21.42 13.99
N LEU A 9 -37.98 20.24 14.37
CA LEU A 9 -37.38 19.97 15.68
C LEU A 9 -35.95 19.42 15.58
N VAL A 10 -35.65 18.66 14.53
CA VAL A 10 -34.36 18.01 14.33
C VAL A 10 -33.87 18.28 12.92
N GLU A 11 -32.65 18.82 12.81
CA GLU A 11 -31.97 19.00 11.54
C GLU A 11 -31.50 17.63 11.01
N SER A 12 -31.76 17.35 9.73
CA SER A 12 -31.56 16.02 9.15
C SER A 12 -30.09 15.58 9.10
N LYS A 13 -29.18 16.49 8.76
CA LYS A 13 -27.74 16.20 8.76
C LYS A 13 -27.22 16.03 10.19
N PHE A 14 -27.73 16.78 11.17
CA PHE A 14 -27.39 16.61 12.59
C PHE A 14 -27.70 15.19 13.06
N LEU A 15 -28.93 14.72 12.78
CA LEU A 15 -29.33 13.34 13.10
C LEU A 15 -28.45 12.31 12.37
N TYR A 16 -28.20 12.51 11.08
CA TYR A 16 -27.32 11.62 10.30
C TYR A 16 -25.92 11.53 10.92
N ARG A 17 -25.30 12.68 11.24
CA ARG A 17 -23.96 12.73 11.86
C ARG A 17 -23.95 12.05 13.22
N PHE A 18 -24.99 12.23 14.03
CA PHE A 18 -25.10 11.56 15.32
C PHE A 18 -25.17 10.04 15.14
N LEU A 19 -26.04 9.55 14.27
CA LEU A 19 -26.18 8.11 14.01
C LEU A 19 -24.87 7.49 13.52
N THR A 20 -24.04 8.21 12.76
CA THR A 20 -22.71 7.72 12.34
C THR A 20 -21.69 7.58 13.47
N THR A 21 -21.95 8.15 14.66
CA THR A 21 -21.08 7.98 15.84
C THR A 21 -21.43 6.77 16.69
N LEU A 22 -22.57 6.13 16.44
CA LEU A 22 -23.05 5.03 17.27
C LEU A 22 -22.49 3.70 16.76
N ASP A 23 -21.98 2.90 17.69
CA ASP A 23 -21.74 1.49 17.42
C ASP A 23 -23.06 0.72 17.52
N PHE A 24 -23.51 0.19 16.39
CA PHE A 24 -24.73 -0.60 16.31
C PHE A 24 -24.50 -2.10 16.58
N ALA A 25 -23.25 -2.55 16.65
CA ALA A 25 -22.93 -3.96 16.88
C ALA A 25 -23.54 -4.54 18.18
N PRO A 26 -23.60 -3.80 19.31
CA PRO A 26 -24.24 -4.29 20.54
C PRO A 26 -25.75 -4.54 20.40
N PHE A 27 -26.40 -3.95 19.40
CA PHE A 27 -27.84 -4.11 19.14
C PHE A 27 -28.14 -5.25 18.15
N SER A 28 -27.11 -5.98 17.69
CA SER A 28 -27.28 -7.14 16.82
C SER A 28 -27.72 -8.36 17.63
N VAL A 29 -28.92 -8.87 17.34
CA VAL A 29 -29.55 -9.94 18.14
C VAL A 29 -29.45 -11.33 17.48
N ALA A 30 -28.84 -11.46 16.29
CA ALA A 30 -28.91 -12.68 15.48
C ALA A 30 -27.54 -13.27 15.13
N THR A 31 -27.43 -14.60 15.23
CA THR A 31 -26.20 -15.39 15.05
C THR A 31 -25.88 -15.71 13.59
N THR A 32 -26.87 -15.69 12.69
CA THR A 32 -26.69 -16.06 11.26
C THR A 32 -26.70 -14.86 10.32
N VAL A 33 -27.57 -13.86 10.57
CA VAL A 33 -27.60 -12.58 9.86
C VAL A 33 -27.84 -11.46 10.89
N PRO A 34 -26.86 -10.58 11.14
CA PRO A 34 -27.02 -9.44 12.05
C PRO A 34 -28.25 -8.59 11.71
N SER A 35 -29.09 -8.32 12.72
CA SER A 35 -30.28 -7.47 12.55
C SER A 35 -30.56 -6.64 13.81
N ILE A 36 -31.09 -5.43 13.60
CA ILE A 36 -31.39 -4.45 14.65
C ILE A 36 -32.90 -4.21 14.69
N ARG A 37 -33.52 -4.23 15.88
CA ARG A 37 -34.97 -4.02 16.01
C ARG A 37 -35.31 -2.54 16.08
N LYS A 38 -36.52 -2.19 15.63
CA LYS A 38 -37.01 -0.81 15.66
C LYS A 38 -37.08 -0.23 17.08
N GLY A 39 -37.39 -1.08 18.07
CA GLY A 39 -37.42 -0.68 19.48
C GLY A 39 -36.05 -0.27 20.01
N ASP A 40 -35.00 -0.97 19.57
CA ASP A 40 -33.62 -0.72 19.98
C ASP A 40 -33.12 0.62 19.42
N VAL A 41 -33.45 0.94 18.16
CA VAL A 41 -33.14 2.25 17.58
C VAL A 41 -33.92 3.36 18.30
N GLY A 42 -35.16 3.10 18.71
CA GLY A 42 -36.01 4.07 19.42
C GLY A 42 -35.59 4.37 20.86
N SER A 43 -34.75 3.55 21.48
CA SER A 43 -34.25 3.75 22.85
C SER A 43 -32.94 4.54 22.91
N ILE A 44 -32.32 4.82 21.75
CA ILE A 44 -31.10 5.61 21.63
C ILE A 44 -31.36 7.04 22.12
N ARG A 45 -30.55 7.51 23.08
CA ARG A 45 -30.62 8.88 23.59
C ARG A 45 -29.88 9.84 22.66
N LEU A 46 -30.62 10.75 22.05
CA LEU A 46 -30.07 11.83 21.22
C LEU A 46 -29.81 13.07 22.08
N PRO A 47 -28.56 13.58 22.17
CA PRO A 47 -28.30 14.91 22.70
C PRO A 47 -28.87 15.93 21.72
N LEU A 48 -29.94 16.62 22.13
CA LEU A 48 -30.73 17.46 21.23
C LEU A 48 -30.65 18.93 21.65
N PRO A 49 -29.70 19.71 21.10
CA PRO A 49 -29.64 21.14 21.31
C PRO A 49 -30.73 21.89 20.52
N PRO A 50 -30.95 23.19 20.78
CA PRO A 50 -31.83 24.05 19.99
C PRO A 50 -31.56 23.97 18.48
N LEU A 51 -32.59 24.20 17.65
CA LEU A 51 -32.48 24.00 16.20
C LEU A 51 -31.41 24.92 15.57
N ALA A 52 -31.22 26.12 16.09
CA ALA A 52 -30.19 27.05 15.65
C ALA A 52 -28.78 26.49 15.94
N GLU A 53 -28.54 25.99 17.15
CA GLU A 53 -27.29 25.33 17.54
C GLU A 53 -27.02 24.07 16.70
N GLN A 54 -28.03 23.22 16.46
CA GLN A 54 -27.89 22.05 15.57
C GLN A 54 -27.34 22.45 14.19
N LYS A 55 -27.88 23.52 13.58
CA LYS A 55 -27.42 24.03 12.29
C LYS A 55 -25.98 24.56 12.37
N ARG A 56 -25.61 25.27 13.44
CA ARG A 56 -24.24 25.75 13.66
C ARG A 56 -23.25 24.60 13.82
N ILE A 57 -23.62 23.56 14.58
CA ILE A 57 -22.83 22.32 14.73
C ILE A 57 -22.61 21.67 13.36
N VAL A 58 -23.68 21.48 12.58
CA VAL A 58 -23.59 20.86 11.24
C VAL A 58 -22.71 21.68 10.30
N ALA A 59 -22.87 23.01 10.26
CA ALA A 59 -22.03 23.87 9.44
C ALA A 59 -20.55 23.77 9.82
N LYS A 60 -20.25 23.73 11.12
CA LYS A 60 -18.88 23.58 11.63
C LYS A 60 -18.31 22.20 11.30
N LEU A 61 -19.09 21.14 11.46
CA LEU A 61 -18.72 19.76 11.10
C LEU A 61 -18.44 19.63 9.60
N ASP A 62 -19.33 20.16 8.74
CA ASP A 62 -19.16 20.11 7.29
C ASP A 62 -17.88 20.87 6.87
N ALA A 63 -17.61 22.04 7.45
CA ALA A 63 -16.39 22.80 7.19
C ALA A 63 -15.11 22.07 7.63
N LEU A 64 -15.10 21.42 8.80
CA LEU A 64 -13.96 20.67 9.31
C LEU A 64 -13.75 19.38 8.51
N ASN A 65 -14.82 18.64 8.23
CA ASN A 65 -14.77 17.43 7.40
C ASN A 65 -14.27 17.71 5.99
N ALA A 66 -14.65 18.85 5.39
CA ALA A 66 -14.14 19.25 4.09
C ALA A 66 -12.61 19.46 4.11
N LYS A 67 -12.07 20.08 5.18
CA LYS A 67 -10.62 20.23 5.37
C LYS A 67 -9.94 18.88 5.55
N SER A 68 -10.46 18.01 6.41
CA SER A 68 -9.94 16.65 6.63
C SER A 68 -9.98 15.81 5.35
N ALA A 69 -11.07 15.87 4.57
CA ALA A 69 -11.21 15.17 3.30
C ALA A 69 -10.14 15.61 2.30
N ARG A 70 -9.90 16.92 2.17
CA ARG A 70 -8.81 17.44 1.31
C ARG A 70 -7.45 16.93 1.77
N ALA A 71 -7.16 16.97 3.07
CA ALA A 71 -5.92 16.45 3.62
C ALA A 71 -5.73 14.96 3.32
N ARG A 72 -6.79 14.14 3.44
CA ARG A 72 -6.77 12.71 3.09
C ARG A 72 -6.42 12.49 1.62
N THR A 73 -7.05 13.24 0.72
CA THR A 73 -6.79 13.12 -0.72
C THR A 73 -5.33 13.44 -1.05
N GLU A 74 -4.78 14.53 -0.51
CA GLU A 74 -3.38 14.89 -0.74
C GLU A 74 -2.40 13.88 -0.13
N LEU A 75 -2.67 13.40 1.09
CA LEU A 75 -1.84 12.40 1.75
C LEU A 75 -1.87 11.04 1.05
N ALA A 76 -3.04 10.62 0.55
CA ALA A 76 -3.17 9.37 -0.21
C ALA A 76 -2.41 9.44 -1.54
N ARG A 77 -2.34 10.62 -2.17
CA ARG A 77 -1.58 10.82 -3.41
C ARG A 77 -0.07 10.59 -3.24
N ILE A 78 0.47 10.78 -2.03
CA ILE A 78 1.90 10.59 -1.75
C ILE A 78 2.34 9.15 -2.06
N GLU A 79 1.52 8.14 -1.77
CA GLU A 79 1.86 6.74 -2.06
C GLU A 79 2.11 6.51 -3.55
N THR A 80 1.28 7.08 -4.43
CA THR A 80 1.49 7.01 -5.89
C THR A 80 2.74 7.77 -6.34
N LEU A 81 3.06 8.88 -5.68
CA LEU A 81 4.21 9.70 -6.02
C LEU A 81 5.54 9.03 -5.63
N VAL A 82 5.56 8.24 -4.55
CA VAL A 82 6.75 7.51 -4.09
C VAL A 82 7.33 6.65 -5.21
N SER A 83 6.52 5.83 -5.87
CA SER A 83 6.98 4.97 -6.97
C SER A 83 7.54 5.81 -8.12
N ARG A 84 6.82 6.87 -8.53
CA ARG A 84 7.25 7.78 -9.60
C ARG A 84 8.58 8.47 -9.28
N TYR A 85 8.76 8.95 -8.06
CA TYR A 85 10.00 9.61 -7.65
C TYR A 85 11.18 8.64 -7.58
N LYS A 86 10.97 7.40 -7.09
CA LYS A 86 12.02 6.37 -7.13
C LYS A 86 12.48 6.09 -8.56
N GLN A 87 11.54 5.96 -9.50
CA GLN A 87 11.85 5.79 -10.91
C GLN A 87 12.57 7.01 -11.53
N ALA A 88 12.19 8.23 -11.15
CA ALA A 88 12.88 9.44 -11.60
C ALA A 88 14.32 9.52 -11.07
N VAL A 89 14.56 9.12 -9.82
CA VAL A 89 15.92 9.02 -9.24
C VAL A 89 16.75 8.00 -10.01
N LEU A 90 16.21 6.81 -10.31
CA LEU A 90 16.92 5.80 -11.09
C LEU A 90 17.19 6.28 -12.53
N SER A 91 16.23 6.95 -13.16
CA SER A 91 16.44 7.55 -14.48
C SER A 91 17.61 8.53 -14.48
N LYS A 92 17.64 9.45 -13.51
CA LYS A 92 18.76 10.39 -13.34
C LYS A 92 20.07 9.72 -12.98
N ALA A 93 20.02 8.64 -12.20
CA ALA A 93 21.18 7.85 -11.85
C ALA A 93 21.82 7.29 -13.12
N PHE A 94 21.06 6.53 -13.91
CA PHE A 94 21.59 5.80 -15.06
C PHE A 94 21.69 6.62 -16.35
N SER A 95 21.23 7.88 -16.36
CA SER A 95 21.58 8.87 -17.39
C SER A 95 22.84 9.67 -17.06
N GLY A 96 23.42 9.47 -15.86
CA GLY A 96 24.54 10.25 -15.35
C GLY A 96 24.16 11.66 -14.86
N GLU A 97 22.89 12.04 -14.81
CA GLU A 97 22.52 13.33 -14.24
C GLU A 97 22.77 13.40 -12.73
N LEU A 98 22.59 12.27 -12.02
CA LEU A 98 22.67 12.22 -10.56
C LEU A 98 24.09 12.52 -10.02
N THR A 99 25.13 12.18 -10.79
CA THR A 99 26.56 12.36 -10.43
C THR A 99 27.24 13.46 -11.24
N ARG A 100 26.51 14.19 -12.10
CA ARG A 100 27.07 15.23 -12.98
C ARG A 100 27.97 16.23 -12.25
N GLU A 101 27.50 16.77 -11.12
CA GLU A 101 28.27 17.75 -10.34
C GLU A 101 29.47 17.12 -9.63
N TRP A 102 29.35 15.87 -9.20
CA TRP A 102 30.45 15.14 -8.55
C TRP A 102 31.59 14.83 -9.53
N ARG A 103 31.26 14.51 -10.79
CA ARG A 103 32.27 14.32 -11.84
C ARG A 103 33.09 15.55 -12.19
N LYS A 104 32.66 16.76 -11.82
CA LYS A 104 33.46 17.98 -12.06
C LYS A 104 34.72 18.02 -11.18
N VAL A 105 34.67 17.34 -10.03
CA VAL A 105 35.77 17.31 -9.05
C VAL A 105 36.45 15.95 -8.98
N ALA A 106 35.74 14.88 -9.35
CA ALA A 106 36.30 13.53 -9.42
C ALA A 106 36.94 13.27 -10.79
N ALA A 107 38.13 12.69 -10.81
CA ALA A 107 38.86 12.34 -12.04
C ALA A 107 38.30 11.05 -12.68
N THR A 108 37.03 11.09 -13.08
CA THR A 108 36.29 9.95 -13.64
C THR A 108 36.13 10.03 -15.16
N ILE A 109 35.88 8.89 -15.79
CA ILE A 109 35.72 8.80 -17.25
C ILE A 109 34.23 8.94 -17.63
N TRP A 110 33.93 9.88 -18.53
CA TRP A 110 32.60 10.08 -19.11
C TRP A 110 32.72 10.32 -20.63
N PRO A 111 31.89 9.69 -21.49
CA PRO A 111 30.73 8.83 -21.16
C PRO A 111 31.13 7.46 -20.63
N TRP A 112 30.19 6.80 -19.94
CA TRP A 112 30.41 5.46 -19.39
C TRP A 112 30.65 4.41 -20.46
N ARG A 113 31.37 3.35 -20.09
CA ARG A 113 31.65 2.23 -20.99
C ARG A 113 30.38 1.41 -21.17
N LEU A 114 29.99 1.21 -22.43
CA LEU A 114 28.83 0.40 -22.78
C LEU A 114 29.26 -1.06 -22.97
N GLU A 115 28.75 -1.96 -22.15
CA GLU A 115 29.08 -3.40 -22.21
C GLU A 115 27.82 -4.26 -22.21
N PHE A 116 27.86 -5.37 -22.95
CA PHE A 116 26.80 -6.37 -22.88
C PHE A 116 26.88 -7.13 -21.56
N TRP A 117 25.72 -7.56 -21.05
CA TRP A 117 25.65 -8.37 -19.84
C TRP A 117 26.50 -9.64 -19.92
N ARG A 118 26.54 -10.31 -21.08
CA ARG A 118 27.40 -11.48 -21.31
C ARG A 118 28.90 -11.22 -21.05
N ASP A 119 29.34 -9.98 -21.20
CA ASP A 119 30.75 -9.58 -21.07
C ASP A 119 31.06 -9.10 -19.64
N CYS A 120 30.07 -8.53 -18.94
CA CYS A 120 30.25 -7.95 -17.60
C CYS A 120 29.62 -8.75 -16.43
N GLY A 121 28.94 -9.87 -16.73
CA GLY A 121 28.29 -10.73 -15.74
C GLY A 121 28.00 -12.14 -16.25
N GLU A 122 27.27 -12.90 -15.44
CA GLU A 122 26.77 -14.26 -15.73
C GLU A 122 25.34 -14.40 -15.18
N THR A 123 24.46 -15.05 -15.94
CA THR A 123 23.15 -15.47 -15.42
C THR A 123 23.08 -16.99 -15.29
N LEU A 124 22.71 -17.46 -14.10
CA LEU A 124 22.38 -18.85 -13.86
C LEU A 124 20.87 -19.04 -13.80
N ASN A 125 20.32 -19.90 -14.66
CA ASN A 125 18.94 -20.36 -14.54
C ASN A 125 18.78 -21.34 -13.39
N GLY A 126 17.67 -21.22 -12.66
CA GLY A 126 17.27 -22.22 -11.70
C GLY A 126 16.87 -23.55 -12.34
N ARG A 127 16.47 -24.49 -11.49
CA ARG A 127 16.12 -25.86 -11.87
C ARG A 127 14.67 -26.18 -11.54
N ALA A 128 14.07 -27.04 -12.36
CA ALA A 128 12.77 -27.61 -12.07
C ALA A 128 12.92 -28.67 -10.98
N PHE A 129 12.14 -28.50 -9.91
CA PHE A 129 12.07 -29.45 -8.80
C PHE A 129 10.65 -30.04 -8.75
N PRO A 130 10.51 -31.38 -8.72
CA PRO A 130 9.21 -32.03 -8.66
C PRO A 130 8.43 -31.58 -7.43
N SER A 131 7.16 -31.21 -7.60
CA SER A 131 6.33 -30.66 -6.51
C SER A 131 5.91 -31.71 -5.48
N ASP A 132 5.88 -32.97 -5.89
CA ASP A 132 5.65 -34.15 -5.06
C ASP A 132 6.80 -34.41 -4.07
N GLU A 133 8.01 -33.91 -4.37
CA GLU A 133 9.15 -33.99 -3.45
C GLU A 133 9.21 -32.82 -2.45
N TYR A 134 8.22 -31.92 -2.46
CA TYR A 134 8.18 -30.81 -1.50
C TYR A 134 7.85 -31.33 -0.11
N CYS A 135 8.51 -30.79 0.91
CA CYS A 135 8.35 -31.20 2.30
C CYS A 135 8.02 -29.99 3.19
N GLU A 136 7.62 -30.27 4.44
CA GLU A 136 7.26 -29.25 5.42
C GLU A 136 8.49 -28.52 5.99
N SER A 137 9.66 -29.16 5.98
CA SER A 137 10.92 -28.61 6.49
C SER A 137 12.10 -29.11 5.68
N GLY A 138 13.15 -28.29 5.60
CA GLY A 138 14.36 -28.61 4.83
C GLY A 138 15.00 -27.36 4.24
N VAL A 139 15.60 -27.50 3.07
CA VAL A 139 16.19 -26.36 2.35
C VAL A 139 15.08 -25.58 1.65
N ARG A 140 15.03 -24.26 1.87
CA ARG A 140 14.03 -23.39 1.23
C ARG A 140 14.15 -23.46 -0.29
N LEU A 141 13.01 -23.45 -0.98
CA LEU A 141 12.92 -23.30 -2.42
C LEU A 141 12.46 -21.89 -2.76
N LEU A 142 13.32 -21.11 -3.40
CA LEU A 142 13.00 -19.76 -3.86
C LEU A 142 12.15 -19.83 -5.13
N ARG A 143 10.96 -19.23 -5.10
CA ARG A 143 9.98 -19.20 -6.20
C ARG A 143 9.62 -17.75 -6.56
N PRO A 144 8.96 -17.50 -7.71
CA PRO A 144 8.51 -16.16 -8.08
C PRO A 144 7.73 -15.42 -6.97
N GLY A 145 6.86 -16.13 -6.23
CA GLY A 145 6.08 -15.55 -5.13
C GLY A 145 6.90 -15.10 -3.91
N ASN A 146 8.22 -15.33 -3.89
CA ASN A 146 9.12 -14.79 -2.87
C ASN A 146 9.73 -13.44 -3.28
N LEU A 147 9.59 -13.01 -4.53
CA LEU A 147 10.16 -11.77 -5.05
C LEU A 147 9.18 -10.59 -4.87
N ALA A 148 9.32 -9.89 -3.74
CA ALA A 148 8.44 -8.79 -3.38
C ALA A 148 8.63 -7.57 -4.29
N GLU A 149 7.58 -6.75 -4.44
CA GLU A 149 7.64 -5.48 -5.17
C GLU A 149 8.63 -4.49 -4.57
N SER A 150 8.87 -4.58 -3.26
CA SER A 150 9.92 -3.82 -2.56
C SER A 150 11.34 -4.12 -3.08
N GLY A 151 11.50 -5.18 -3.87
CA GLY A 151 12.77 -5.55 -4.49
C GLY A 151 13.72 -6.27 -3.53
N VAL A 152 13.17 -6.95 -2.53
CA VAL A 152 13.85 -7.88 -1.62
C VAL A 152 13.15 -9.23 -1.64
N VAL A 153 13.88 -10.28 -1.31
CA VAL A 153 13.28 -11.60 -1.08
C VAL A 153 12.51 -11.59 0.23
N PHE A 154 11.30 -12.14 0.23
CA PHE A 154 10.52 -12.32 1.45
C PHE A 154 10.01 -13.75 1.61
N TRP A 155 10.00 -14.20 2.87
CA TRP A 155 9.59 -15.53 3.27
C TRP A 155 8.40 -15.45 4.22
N SER A 156 7.40 -16.29 4.02
CA SER A 156 6.19 -16.42 4.84
C SER A 156 5.70 -17.86 4.82
N SER A 157 4.82 -18.23 5.75
CA SER A 157 4.20 -19.57 5.75
C SER A 157 3.45 -19.89 4.45
N LYS A 158 2.90 -18.87 3.78
CA LYS A 158 2.13 -19.04 2.54
C LYS A 158 3.01 -19.33 1.33
N ASN A 159 4.11 -18.59 1.16
CA ASN A 159 4.96 -18.67 -0.03
C ASN A 159 6.19 -19.58 0.12
N SER A 160 6.59 -19.95 1.35
CA SER A 160 7.73 -20.83 1.59
C SER A 160 7.39 -22.28 1.20
N ARG A 161 8.30 -22.92 0.49
CA ARG A 161 8.31 -24.36 0.25
C ARG A 161 9.70 -24.88 0.53
N PHE A 162 9.79 -26.15 0.89
CA PHE A 162 11.05 -26.77 1.25
C PHE A 162 11.29 -28.02 0.39
N LEU A 163 12.56 -28.29 0.16
CA LEU A 163 13.08 -29.51 -0.43
C LEU A 163 13.90 -30.27 0.63
N PRO A 164 14.03 -31.60 0.51
CA PRO A 164 14.83 -32.38 1.44
C PRO A 164 16.27 -31.85 1.58
N ASN A 165 16.86 -31.94 2.78
CA ASN A 165 18.17 -31.32 3.07
C ASN A 165 19.32 -31.78 2.16
N ASN A 166 19.25 -32.99 1.63
CA ASN A 166 20.25 -33.51 0.69
C ASN A 166 20.27 -32.78 -0.65
N TYR A 167 19.25 -31.99 -1.00
CA TYR A 167 19.19 -31.25 -2.27
C TYR A 167 20.32 -30.23 -2.42
N ALA A 168 20.74 -29.59 -1.33
CA ALA A 168 21.88 -28.67 -1.34
C ALA A 168 23.18 -29.37 -1.77
N VAL A 169 23.35 -30.64 -1.39
CA VAL A 169 24.51 -31.47 -1.75
C VAL A 169 24.34 -32.10 -3.13
N LYS A 170 23.13 -32.53 -3.50
CA LYS A 170 22.82 -33.16 -4.79
C LYS A 170 22.89 -32.17 -5.95
N PHE A 171 22.51 -30.92 -5.72
CA PHE A 171 22.45 -29.87 -6.75
C PHE A 171 23.19 -28.59 -6.32
N PRO A 172 24.48 -28.66 -6.00
CA PRO A 172 25.22 -27.55 -5.39
C PRO A 172 25.24 -26.30 -6.27
N LYS A 173 25.21 -26.46 -7.60
CA LYS A 173 25.15 -25.34 -8.56
C LYS A 173 23.91 -24.45 -8.37
N HIS A 174 22.79 -25.01 -7.93
CA HIS A 174 21.51 -24.28 -7.78
C HIS A 174 21.20 -23.92 -6.33
N PHE A 175 22.10 -24.25 -5.42
CA PHE A 175 22.01 -23.87 -4.03
C PHE A 175 22.76 -22.55 -3.83
N VAL A 176 22.08 -21.56 -3.26
CA VAL A 176 22.63 -20.21 -3.04
C VAL A 176 22.60 -19.89 -1.57
N LYS A 177 23.72 -19.33 -1.10
CA LYS A 177 23.90 -18.80 0.25
C LYS A 177 24.21 -17.31 0.17
N GLY A 178 23.59 -16.54 1.04
CA GLY A 178 23.84 -15.12 1.21
C GLY A 178 23.18 -14.22 0.17
N GLU A 179 23.75 -13.02 0.03
CA GLU A 179 23.22 -11.99 -0.86
C GLU A 179 23.40 -12.37 -2.33
N ALA A 180 22.30 -12.32 -3.07
CA ALA A 180 22.24 -12.69 -4.46
C ALA A 180 21.20 -11.83 -5.18
N ILE A 181 21.52 -11.43 -6.41
CA ILE A 181 20.60 -10.70 -7.28
C ILE A 181 19.75 -11.72 -8.03
N LEU A 182 18.45 -11.65 -7.83
CA LEU A 182 17.49 -12.63 -8.32
C LEU A 182 16.53 -11.93 -9.26
N ILE A 183 16.23 -12.55 -10.39
CA ILE A 183 15.29 -12.02 -11.37
C ILE A 183 14.15 -13.02 -11.59
N ASN A 184 12.92 -12.52 -11.66
CA ASN A 184 11.81 -13.35 -12.09
C ASN A 184 11.83 -13.52 -13.62
N LEU A 185 11.80 -14.76 -14.10
CA LEU A 185 11.86 -15.07 -15.54
C LEU A 185 10.48 -15.31 -16.16
N THR A 186 9.42 -15.41 -15.37
CA THR A 186 8.09 -15.76 -15.90
C THR A 186 6.98 -14.98 -15.22
N ALA A 187 6.00 -14.50 -15.99
CA ALA A 187 4.82 -13.86 -15.43
C ALA A 187 3.57 -14.18 -16.27
N GLN A 188 2.42 -14.31 -15.61
CA GLN A 188 1.12 -14.48 -16.26
C GLN A 188 0.47 -13.13 -16.62
N SER A 189 0.91 -12.05 -15.97
CA SER A 189 0.53 -10.67 -16.27
C SER A 189 1.80 -9.82 -16.29
N LEU A 190 1.81 -8.81 -17.16
CA LEU A 190 2.85 -7.77 -17.18
C LEU A 190 2.55 -6.66 -16.16
N GLU A 191 1.38 -6.71 -15.51
CA GLU A 191 1.03 -5.85 -14.39
C GLU A 191 2.05 -5.99 -13.25
N ASP A 192 2.19 -4.92 -12.47
CA ASP A 192 3.14 -4.79 -11.36
C ASP A 192 4.62 -5.01 -11.73
N GLN A 193 4.97 -4.98 -13.02
CA GLN A 193 6.34 -5.21 -13.50
C GLN A 193 6.92 -6.52 -12.95
N PHE A 194 6.09 -7.56 -12.83
CA PHE A 194 6.49 -8.81 -12.20
C PHE A 194 7.48 -9.62 -13.06
N LEU A 195 7.33 -9.56 -14.39
CA LEU A 195 8.31 -10.11 -15.32
C LEU A 195 9.63 -9.33 -15.20
N ALA A 196 10.77 -10.03 -15.12
CA ALA A 196 12.08 -9.43 -14.95
C ALA A 196 12.26 -8.60 -13.67
N ARG A 197 11.41 -8.79 -12.65
CA ARG A 197 11.55 -8.13 -11.35
C ARG A 197 12.85 -8.56 -10.68
N ALA A 198 13.73 -7.60 -10.40
CA ALA A 198 14.99 -7.82 -9.71
C ALA A 198 14.87 -7.62 -8.19
N CYS A 199 15.37 -8.58 -7.42
CA CYS A 199 15.38 -8.57 -5.95
C CYS A 199 16.75 -8.95 -5.41
N LEU A 200 17.01 -8.55 -4.17
CA LEU A 200 18.20 -8.96 -3.41
C LEU A 200 17.78 -9.90 -2.27
N SER A 201 18.47 -11.04 -2.11
CA SER A 201 18.35 -11.89 -0.92
C SER A 201 19.20 -11.37 0.24
N SER A 202 18.89 -11.80 1.47
CA SER A 202 19.66 -11.46 2.67
C SER A 202 20.98 -12.22 2.76
N ALA A 203 21.97 -11.68 3.47
CA ALA A 203 23.21 -12.36 3.82
C ALA A 203 22.98 -13.67 4.62
N SER A 204 21.84 -13.79 5.31
CA SER A 204 21.45 -14.98 6.07
C SER A 204 20.60 -15.97 5.26
N ASP A 205 20.31 -15.70 4.00
CA ASP A 205 19.45 -16.55 3.20
C ASP A 205 20.19 -17.77 2.65
N GLU A 206 19.50 -18.92 2.66
CA GLU A 206 19.95 -20.17 2.04
C GLU A 206 18.76 -20.80 1.32
N PHE A 207 18.89 -21.06 0.02
CA PHE A 207 17.79 -21.56 -0.80
C PHE A 207 18.24 -22.26 -2.10
N MET A 208 17.37 -23.12 -2.61
CA MET A 208 17.43 -23.66 -3.96
C MET A 208 16.76 -22.71 -4.97
N LEU A 209 17.33 -22.56 -6.16
CA LEU A 209 16.75 -21.76 -7.25
C LEU A 209 15.75 -22.56 -8.11
N ASN A 210 14.48 -22.14 -8.10
CA ASN A 210 13.46 -22.62 -9.02
C ASN A 210 13.73 -22.21 -10.49
N GLN A 211 13.27 -23.01 -11.46
CA GLN A 211 13.46 -22.78 -12.91
C GLN A 211 12.93 -21.44 -13.43
N ARG A 212 12.00 -20.82 -12.71
CA ARG A 212 11.41 -19.52 -13.06
C ARG A 212 12.20 -18.34 -12.50
N ILE A 213 13.30 -18.59 -11.80
CA ILE A 213 14.18 -17.57 -11.22
C ILE A 213 15.55 -17.65 -11.88
N GLY A 214 16.08 -16.50 -12.26
CA GLY A 214 17.46 -16.32 -12.69
C GLY A 214 18.29 -15.72 -11.57
N LEU A 215 19.52 -16.20 -11.42
CA LEU A 215 20.53 -15.61 -10.54
C LEU A 215 21.49 -14.78 -11.38
N PHE A 216 21.61 -13.49 -11.07
CA PHE A 216 22.51 -12.55 -11.73
C PHE A 216 23.78 -12.36 -10.91
N ARG A 217 24.93 -12.64 -11.53
CA ARG A 217 26.25 -12.47 -10.93
C ARG A 217 27.06 -11.44 -11.71
N PRO A 218 27.20 -10.20 -11.22
CA PRO A 218 28.09 -9.24 -11.84
C PRO A 218 29.55 -9.64 -11.64
N ARG A 219 30.41 -9.41 -12.64
CA ARG A 219 31.87 -9.64 -12.56
C ARG A 219 32.64 -8.35 -12.31
N ASN A 220 32.33 -7.30 -13.06
CA ASN A 220 33.07 -6.02 -13.05
C ASN A 220 32.21 -4.83 -12.59
N MET A 221 31.20 -5.08 -11.75
CA MET A 221 30.35 -4.04 -11.19
C MET A 221 29.92 -4.38 -9.77
N ILE A 222 29.64 -3.35 -8.98
CA ILE A 222 29.15 -3.51 -7.62
C ILE A 222 27.75 -4.16 -7.66
N PRO A 223 27.48 -5.21 -6.85
CA PRO A 223 26.18 -5.87 -6.85
C PRO A 223 24.98 -4.93 -6.65
N LYS A 224 25.09 -3.97 -5.73
CA LYS A 224 24.03 -2.96 -5.53
C LYS A 224 23.83 -2.03 -6.74
N PHE A 225 24.91 -1.66 -7.42
CA PHE A 225 24.81 -0.88 -8.66
C PHE A 225 24.07 -1.68 -9.74
N CYS A 226 24.45 -2.95 -9.93
CA CYS A 226 23.78 -3.88 -10.83
C CYS A 226 22.28 -3.99 -10.51
N LEU A 227 21.93 -4.19 -9.24
CA LEU A 227 20.55 -4.27 -8.78
C LEU A 227 19.75 -3.01 -9.13
N PHE A 228 20.30 -1.82 -8.90
CA PHE A 228 19.62 -0.57 -9.25
C PHE A 228 19.50 -0.38 -10.76
N ALA A 229 20.50 -0.81 -11.54
CA ALA A 229 20.47 -0.75 -13.00
C ALA A 229 19.34 -1.63 -13.56
N LEU A 230 19.18 -2.85 -13.03
CA LEU A 230 18.08 -3.75 -13.33
C LEU A 230 16.70 -3.24 -12.85
N LYS A 231 16.67 -2.24 -11.96
CA LYS A 231 15.43 -1.58 -11.52
C LYS A 231 15.14 -0.28 -12.29
N SER A 232 16.03 0.13 -13.18
CA SER A 232 15.92 1.39 -13.90
C SER A 232 14.84 1.36 -14.99
N PRO A 233 14.26 2.53 -15.36
CA PRO A 233 13.34 2.61 -16.49
C PRO A 233 13.92 2.07 -17.80
N ARG A 234 15.23 2.24 -18.02
CA ARG A 234 15.92 1.76 -19.23
C ARG A 234 15.89 0.24 -19.33
N PHE A 235 16.19 -0.48 -18.25
CA PHE A 235 16.06 -1.94 -18.22
C PHE A 235 14.61 -2.37 -18.37
N ARG A 236 13.67 -1.67 -17.73
CA ARG A 236 12.24 -1.95 -17.86
C ARG A 236 11.78 -1.85 -19.32
N SER A 237 12.14 -0.78 -20.03
CA SER A 237 11.83 -0.62 -21.45
C SER A 237 12.46 -1.71 -22.32
N PHE A 238 13.66 -2.19 -22.00
CA PHE A 238 14.28 -3.30 -22.71
C PHE A 238 13.47 -4.60 -22.59
N VAL A 239 12.99 -4.91 -21.38
CA VAL A 239 12.13 -6.09 -21.14
C VAL A 239 10.81 -5.94 -21.86
N ASP A 240 10.15 -4.79 -21.72
CA ASP A 240 8.80 -4.55 -22.26
C ASP A 240 8.77 -4.55 -23.79
N ASN A 241 9.80 -4.01 -24.44
CA ASN A 241 9.87 -3.92 -25.90
C ASN A 241 10.52 -5.13 -26.56
N GLY A 242 11.38 -5.86 -25.84
CA GLY A 242 12.24 -6.90 -26.42
C GLY A 242 11.83 -8.34 -26.13
N MET A 243 10.94 -8.58 -25.16
CA MET A 243 10.68 -9.92 -24.63
C MET A 243 9.21 -10.33 -24.58
N ASN A 244 8.33 -9.53 -25.20
CA ASN A 244 6.91 -9.81 -25.23
C ASN A 244 6.56 -10.78 -26.37
N SER A 245 6.26 -12.04 -26.04
CA SER A 245 6.01 -13.11 -27.03
C SER A 245 4.54 -13.26 -27.41
N GLY A 246 3.65 -12.35 -26.97
CA GLY A 246 2.21 -12.38 -27.29
C GLY A 246 1.42 -13.53 -26.64
N SER A 247 2.07 -14.41 -25.87
CA SER A 247 1.46 -15.52 -25.12
C SER A 247 0.83 -15.08 -23.80
N LEU A 248 -0.15 -15.83 -23.28
CA LEU A 248 -0.73 -15.59 -21.94
C LEU A 248 0.31 -15.65 -20.81
N ILE A 249 1.35 -16.49 -20.95
CA ILE A 249 2.48 -16.52 -20.03
C ILE A 249 3.69 -15.97 -20.77
N GLN A 250 4.28 -14.93 -20.20
CA GLN A 250 5.48 -14.29 -20.73
C GLN A 250 6.71 -14.93 -20.09
N HIS A 251 7.72 -15.20 -20.92
CA HIS A 251 8.97 -15.84 -20.52
C HIS A 251 10.15 -14.98 -20.94
N VAL A 252 11.07 -14.75 -20.01
CA VAL A 252 12.37 -14.13 -20.28
C VAL A 252 13.42 -15.23 -20.32
N HIS A 253 14.09 -15.35 -21.46
CA HIS A 253 15.21 -16.27 -21.61
C HIS A 253 16.54 -15.56 -21.27
N THR A 254 17.47 -16.28 -20.64
CA THR A 254 18.78 -15.71 -20.28
C THR A 254 19.57 -15.20 -21.46
N LYS A 255 19.47 -15.86 -22.62
CA LYS A 255 20.09 -15.39 -23.87
C LYS A 255 19.61 -14.00 -24.30
N GLN A 256 18.36 -13.63 -23.98
CA GLN A 256 17.85 -12.28 -24.26
C GLN A 256 18.44 -11.29 -23.26
N LEU A 257 18.51 -11.66 -21.97
CA LEU A 257 19.13 -10.83 -20.93
C LEU A 257 20.62 -10.57 -21.18
N GLU A 258 21.35 -11.53 -21.75
CA GLU A 258 22.75 -11.41 -22.19
C GLU A 258 22.98 -10.30 -23.23
N GLN A 259 21.94 -9.90 -23.97
CA GLN A 259 22.00 -8.83 -24.97
C GLN A 259 21.75 -7.44 -24.38
N TYR A 260 21.30 -7.34 -23.13
CA TYR A 260 21.15 -6.05 -22.47
C TYR A 260 22.52 -5.37 -22.32
N LYS A 261 22.56 -4.07 -22.60
CA LYS A 261 23.77 -3.26 -22.46
C LYS A 261 23.70 -2.41 -21.20
N PHE A 262 24.71 -2.55 -20.36
CA PHE A 262 24.92 -1.69 -19.21
C PHE A 262 25.86 -0.55 -19.57
N ASP A 263 25.52 0.64 -19.10
CA ASP A 263 26.43 1.77 -19.05
C ASP A 263 27.18 1.68 -17.71
N ILE A 264 28.47 1.36 -17.76
CA ILE A 264 29.30 1.02 -16.59
C ILE A 264 30.29 2.16 -16.29
N PRO A 265 30.08 2.92 -15.20
CA PRO A 265 31.06 3.85 -14.66
C PRO A 265 32.27 3.12 -14.07
N ASP A 266 33.32 3.87 -13.72
CA ASP A 266 34.35 3.36 -12.82
C ASP A 266 33.78 2.99 -11.43
N ILE A 267 34.55 2.21 -10.67
CA ILE A 267 34.09 1.66 -9.38
C ILE A 267 33.79 2.77 -8.37
N GLU A 268 34.50 3.90 -8.41
CA GLU A 268 34.28 5.02 -7.49
C GLU A 268 32.92 5.69 -7.77
N GLU A 269 32.63 5.97 -9.04
CA GLU A 269 31.35 6.54 -9.45
C GLU A 269 30.21 5.55 -9.20
N GLN A 270 30.41 4.23 -9.37
CA GLN A 270 29.39 3.24 -9.01
C GLN A 270 29.02 3.32 -7.52
N HIS A 271 30.00 3.47 -6.61
CA HIS A 271 29.73 3.67 -5.18
C HIS A 271 28.97 4.97 -4.92
N GLU A 272 29.35 6.07 -5.58
CA GLU A 272 28.68 7.35 -5.40
C GLU A 272 27.23 7.33 -5.92
N ILE A 273 26.97 6.66 -7.06
CA ILE A 273 25.63 6.44 -7.57
C ILE A 273 24.79 5.67 -6.56
N VAL A 274 25.30 4.54 -6.06
CA VAL A 274 24.61 3.72 -5.05
C VAL A 274 24.29 4.54 -3.81
N ARG A 275 25.28 5.30 -3.29
CA ARG A 275 25.11 6.15 -2.10
C ARG A 275 24.03 7.20 -2.31
N ARG A 276 24.00 7.87 -3.47
CA ARG A 276 22.99 8.89 -3.79
C ARG A 276 21.59 8.31 -3.96
N ILE A 277 21.47 7.14 -4.61
CA ILE A 277 20.19 6.43 -4.74
C ILE A 277 19.67 6.03 -3.36
N GLU A 278 20.49 5.38 -2.53
CA GLU A 278 20.09 4.94 -1.19
C GLU A 278 19.68 6.13 -0.32
N SER A 279 20.45 7.22 -0.36
CA SER A 279 20.12 8.46 0.35
C SER A 279 18.79 9.06 -0.11
N ALA A 280 18.55 9.12 -1.42
CA ALA A 280 17.30 9.63 -1.98
C ALA A 280 16.10 8.73 -1.61
N PHE A 281 16.26 7.41 -1.72
CA PHE A 281 15.21 6.45 -1.38
C PHE A 281 14.87 6.51 0.10
N ALA A 282 15.87 6.59 1.00
CA ALA A 282 15.64 6.73 2.42
C ALA A 282 14.84 7.99 2.77
N ARG A 283 15.08 9.11 2.07
CA ARG A 283 14.30 10.36 2.24
C ARG A 283 12.86 10.18 1.74
N ILE A 284 12.67 9.56 0.57
CA ILE A 284 11.35 9.26 0.02
C ILE A 284 10.55 8.36 0.97
N ASP A 285 11.17 7.29 1.47
CA ASP A 285 10.52 6.33 2.36
C ASP A 285 10.17 6.95 3.72
N ARG A 286 11.01 7.88 4.23
CA ARG A 286 10.68 8.66 5.43
C ARG A 286 9.44 9.53 5.21
N LEU A 287 9.38 10.27 4.10
CA LEU A 287 8.22 11.11 3.75
C LEU A 287 6.94 10.28 3.60
N ALA A 288 7.04 9.11 2.95
CA ALA A 288 5.91 8.19 2.82
C ALA A 288 5.40 7.71 4.20
N LYS A 289 6.32 7.37 5.12
CA LYS A 289 5.98 6.96 6.48
C LYS A 289 5.32 8.10 7.28
N GLU A 290 5.81 9.33 7.14
CA GLU A 290 5.22 10.51 7.76
C GLU A 290 3.82 10.82 7.22
N ALA A 291 3.63 10.73 5.90
CA ALA A 291 2.32 10.89 5.27
C ALA A 291 1.29 9.87 5.80
N LYS A 292 1.69 8.59 5.90
CA LYS A 292 0.83 7.54 6.47
C LYS A 292 0.45 7.80 7.93
N ARG A 293 1.39 8.32 8.73
CA ARG A 293 1.12 8.73 10.12
C ARG A 293 0.15 9.91 10.17
N ALA A 294 0.35 10.93 9.34
CA ALA A 294 -0.54 12.08 9.25
C ALA A 294 -1.96 11.64 8.85
N LEU A 295 -2.09 10.69 7.91
CA LEU A 295 -3.39 10.16 7.49
C LEU A 295 -4.13 9.49 8.66
N ALA A 296 -3.44 8.69 9.47
CA ALA A 296 -4.00 8.07 10.66
C ALA A 296 -4.43 9.12 11.71
N LEU A 297 -3.65 10.20 11.88
CA LEU A 297 -3.99 11.30 12.79
C LEU A 297 -5.23 12.08 12.32
N VAL A 298 -5.40 12.29 11.01
CA VAL A 298 -6.62 12.89 10.45
C VAL A 298 -7.86 12.03 10.76
N GLY A 299 -7.73 10.70 10.74
CA GLY A 299 -8.79 9.79 11.20
C GLY A 299 -9.21 10.07 12.64
N ARG A 300 -8.24 10.10 13.56
CA ARG A 300 -8.49 10.39 14.99
C ARG A 300 -9.03 11.80 15.24
N LEU A 301 -8.60 12.78 14.45
CA LEU A 301 -9.09 14.14 14.55
C LEU A 301 -10.59 14.23 14.23
N ASP A 302 -11.05 13.53 13.18
CA ASP A 302 -12.47 13.51 12.82
C ASP A 302 -13.32 12.86 13.92
N GLU A 303 -12.86 11.76 14.51
CA GLU A 303 -13.50 11.12 15.67
C GLU A 303 -13.59 12.07 16.86
N ALA A 304 -12.50 12.78 17.18
CA ALA A 304 -12.47 13.75 18.27
C ALA A 304 -13.40 14.96 18.02
N ILE A 305 -13.46 15.45 16.77
CA ILE A 305 -14.35 16.54 16.36
C ILE A 305 -15.82 16.12 16.50
N LEU A 306 -16.18 14.92 16.05
CA LEU A 306 -17.54 14.37 16.22
C LEU A 306 -17.89 14.23 17.70
N ALA A 307 -16.97 13.70 18.51
CA ALA A 307 -17.19 13.57 19.95
C ALA A 307 -17.40 14.93 20.64
N LYS A 308 -16.64 15.97 20.26
CA LYS A 308 -16.86 17.35 20.75
C LYS A 308 -18.19 17.94 20.30
N ALA A 309 -18.63 17.64 19.08
CA ALA A 309 -19.91 18.11 18.54
C ALA A 309 -21.09 17.68 19.41
N PHE A 310 -21.11 16.41 19.81
CA PHE A 310 -22.24 15.83 20.55
C PHE A 310 -22.10 15.96 22.08
N ARG A 311 -20.98 16.51 22.58
CA ARG A 311 -20.85 17.01 23.97
C ARG A 311 -21.19 18.49 24.13
N GLY A 312 -21.51 19.21 23.04
CA GLY A 312 -21.76 20.65 23.08
C GLY A 312 -20.50 21.52 23.19
N GLU A 313 -19.32 20.96 22.85
CA GLU A 313 -18.02 21.63 22.97
C GLU A 313 -17.50 22.19 21.63
N LEU A 314 -18.21 21.94 20.52
CA LEU A 314 -17.72 22.26 19.17
C LEU A 314 -18.02 23.70 18.74
N VAL A 315 -19.13 24.26 19.20
CA VAL A 315 -19.56 25.62 18.88
C VAL A 315 -19.87 26.38 20.18
N PRO A 316 -19.57 27.69 20.28
CA PRO A 316 -19.97 28.48 21.42
C PRO A 316 -21.50 28.52 21.58
N GLN A 317 -21.96 28.45 22.83
CA GLN A 317 -23.36 28.70 23.17
C GLN A 317 -23.70 30.15 22.83
N ASP A 318 -24.89 30.38 22.27
CA ASP A 318 -25.39 31.72 21.96
C ASP A 318 -26.51 32.05 22.96
N GLU A 319 -26.37 33.14 23.70
CA GLU A 319 -27.36 33.57 24.69
C GLU A 319 -28.71 33.92 24.04
N ASN A 320 -28.73 34.20 22.74
CA ASN A 320 -29.95 34.46 21.98
C ASN A 320 -30.61 33.19 21.42
N ASP A 321 -29.99 32.02 21.56
CA ASP A 321 -30.63 30.77 21.16
C ASP A 321 -31.80 30.46 22.09
N GLU A 322 -32.86 29.86 21.51
CA GLU A 322 -33.98 29.39 22.33
C GLU A 322 -33.48 28.37 23.38
N PRO A 323 -33.89 28.45 24.65
CA PRO A 323 -33.49 27.44 25.62
C PRO A 323 -33.97 26.04 25.22
N ALA A 324 -33.16 25.02 25.46
CA ALA A 324 -33.48 23.64 25.09
C ALA A 324 -34.82 23.14 25.66
N GLU A 325 -35.25 23.69 26.79
CA GLU A 325 -36.55 23.43 27.41
C GLU A 325 -37.74 23.77 26.48
N HIS A 326 -37.65 24.85 25.71
CA HIS A 326 -38.70 25.24 24.76
C HIS A 326 -38.80 24.24 23.60
N LEU A 327 -37.66 23.74 23.11
CA LEU A 327 -37.64 22.68 22.08
C LEU A 327 -38.24 21.37 22.64
N LEU A 328 -37.89 21.00 23.86
CA LEU A 328 -38.46 19.83 24.54
C LEU A 328 -39.98 19.96 24.75
N ALA A 329 -40.46 21.17 25.05
CA ALA A 329 -41.89 21.44 25.17
C ALA A 329 -42.62 21.24 23.82
N ARG A 330 -42.06 21.71 22.70
CA ARG A 330 -42.62 21.47 21.35
C ARG A 330 -42.64 19.99 21.01
N ILE A 331 -41.59 19.24 21.36
CA ILE A 331 -41.54 17.77 21.19
C ILE A 331 -42.67 17.09 21.97
N ARG A 332 -42.92 17.50 23.22
CA ARG A 332 -44.02 16.93 24.03
C ARG A 332 -45.38 17.23 23.40
N ALA A 333 -45.62 18.48 23.01
CA ALA A 333 -46.86 18.89 22.37
C ALA A 333 -47.10 18.14 21.04
N GLU A 334 -46.08 17.99 20.19
CA GLU A 334 -46.22 17.21 18.95
C GLU A 334 -46.49 15.73 19.21
N ARG A 335 -45.87 15.13 20.24
CA ARG A 335 -46.15 13.73 20.63
C ARG A 335 -47.57 13.54 21.13
N GLU A 336 -48.13 14.52 21.82
CA GLU A 336 -49.52 14.50 22.31
C GLU A 336 -50.53 14.69 21.17
N SER A 337 -50.23 15.54 20.19
CA SER A 337 -51.08 15.77 19.02
C SER A 337 -50.96 14.69 17.94
N ALA A 338 -49.90 13.88 17.94
CA ALA A 338 -49.70 12.83 16.95
C ALA A 338 -50.75 11.71 17.11
N PRO A 339 -51.41 11.26 16.02
CA PRO A 339 -52.38 10.18 16.09
C PRO A 339 -51.69 8.91 16.61
N LYS A 340 -52.18 8.35 17.73
CA LYS A 340 -51.71 7.07 18.27
C LYS A 340 -51.91 6.01 17.18
N GLY A 341 -50.82 5.58 16.55
CA GLY A 341 -50.88 4.58 15.48
C GLY A 341 -51.63 3.33 15.92
N ARG A 342 -52.64 2.92 15.14
CA ARG A 342 -53.33 1.63 15.31
C ARG A 342 -52.27 0.54 15.40
N ARG A 343 -52.17 -0.12 16.57
CA ARG A 343 -51.52 -1.43 16.68
C ARG A 343 -52.21 -2.35 15.66
N GLY A 344 -51.50 -2.72 14.60
CA GLY A 344 -51.97 -3.72 13.65
C GLY A 344 -52.33 -4.99 14.42
N ARG A 345 -53.63 -5.26 14.49
CA ARG A 345 -54.16 -6.56 14.94
C ARG A 345 -53.60 -7.58 13.96
N GLY A 346 -52.74 -8.49 14.44
CA GLY A 346 -52.32 -9.64 13.65
C GLY A 346 -53.59 -10.39 13.22
N ALA A 347 -53.82 -10.45 11.91
CA ALA A 347 -54.79 -11.37 11.36
C ALA A 347 -54.20 -12.77 11.54
N LYS A 348 -54.80 -13.56 12.43
CA LYS A 348 -54.77 -15.01 12.32
C LYS A 348 -55.69 -15.38 11.16
N ALA A 349 -55.12 -15.95 10.10
CA ALA A 349 -55.74 -16.91 9.21
C ALA A 349 -54.62 -17.66 8.50
#